data_AF-A0A0R3RW73-F1
#
_entry.id   AF-A0A0R3RW73-F1
#
_cell.length_a   1.000
_cell.length_b   1.000
_cell.length_c   1.000
_cell.angle_alpha   90.00
_cell.angle_beta   90.00
_cell.angle_gamma   90.00
#
_symmetry.space_group_name_H-M   'P 1'
#
loop_
_entity.id
_entity.type
_entity.pdbx_description
1 polymer ?
#
loop_
_entity_poly.entity_id
_entity_poly.type
_entity_poly.pdbx_seq_one_letter_code
_entity_poly.pdbx_strand_id
1 'polypeptide(L)'
;MASSSRRLKKELTDIQSSDSRTFCCVEFDESNLLHWTGLLVPDKEPYNKGAFKVAIDFPVEYPFKPPKITFLTKIYHPNVDEKGQVCLPIISPDNWKPATKTEQVMNALLGLITEPEPDHPLRADLAEEFTKDRKKFNKTAEDYTKKYAMKRPDDSCCPLSEQIITTEEARPNEKWIFIGRKDCDLTDVEATRKLFMQYKPSHVVHLAAMVGGLFHNLNCNLQFFRKNMQINDNVLMACNEFDVIKCISCLSTCVFPDKTAYPIDETMVHNGPPHNSNFGYSYAKRMIDVLNRGYAQEFGRKYTSVIPCNVFGPHDNYNLKDGHVIPALIHKTYIAKHEGTPLQVFGSGTPLRQFIYSLDLARLFVWVVRSYEEIDPIILSVGEEDEVSIMDAVHAVVKAFEFKGEVVQDKTKADGQYKKTASNAKLRKYLPSFKFTPFETAIKESVDWFVANYDSARK
;
A
#
# COMPACT_ATOMS: atom_id res chain seq x y z
N MET A 1 18.92 32.69 10.40
CA MET A 1 17.82 32.05 9.64
C MET A 1 18.25 30.87 8.76
N ALA A 2 19.40 30.90 8.06
CA ALA A 2 19.80 29.80 7.16
C ALA A 2 20.18 28.47 7.85
N SER A 3 20.71 28.50 9.09
CA SER A 3 21.15 27.30 9.81
C SER A 3 19.98 26.48 10.41
N SER A 4 18.98 27.15 11.00
CA SER A 4 17.80 26.51 11.60
C SER A 4 16.92 25.83 10.55
N SER A 5 16.68 26.50 9.42
CA SER A 5 15.93 25.92 8.29
C SER A 5 16.62 24.67 7.70
N ARG A 6 17.94 24.65 7.59
CA ARG A 6 18.70 23.48 7.10
C ARG A 6 18.61 22.30 8.07
N ARG A 7 18.65 22.56 9.38
CA ARG A 7 18.50 21.53 10.42
C ARG A 7 17.10 20.93 10.40
N LEU A 8 16.06 21.76 10.37
CA LEU A 8 14.65 21.31 10.35
C LEU A 8 14.32 20.51 9.09
N LYS A 9 14.81 20.93 7.91
CA LYS A 9 14.65 20.14 6.68
C LYS A 9 15.27 18.74 6.80
N LYS A 10 16.46 18.64 7.41
CA LYS A 10 17.10 17.34 7.62
C LYS A 10 16.34 16.48 8.63
N GLU A 11 15.89 17.05 9.75
CA GLU A 11 15.11 16.31 10.74
C GLU A 11 13.76 15.85 10.20
N LEU A 12 13.14 16.64 9.32
CA LEU A 12 11.91 16.26 8.63
C LEU A 12 12.14 15.04 7.72
N THR A 13 13.21 15.06 6.92
CA THR A 13 13.59 13.90 6.10
C THR A 13 13.89 12.67 6.96
N ASP A 14 14.65 12.84 8.05
CA ASP A 14 14.97 11.75 8.99
C ASP A 14 13.67 11.10 9.52
N ILE A 15 12.68 11.90 9.95
CA ILE A 15 11.39 11.40 10.45
C ILE A 15 10.56 10.73 9.36
N GLN A 16 10.51 11.30 8.15
CA GLN A 16 9.79 10.69 7.04
C GLN A 16 10.41 9.37 6.58
N SER A 17 11.72 9.21 6.76
CA SER A 17 12.47 7.99 6.45
C SER A 17 12.55 6.98 7.60
N SER A 18 12.06 7.33 8.79
CA SER A 18 12.14 6.45 9.97
C SER A 18 11.09 5.35 9.87
N ASP A 19 11.50 4.10 10.10
CA ASP A 19 10.59 2.94 10.21
C ASP A 19 9.69 3.01 11.46
N SER A 20 9.89 4.00 12.32
CA SER A 20 9.11 4.18 13.54
C SER A 20 7.68 4.65 13.22
N ARG A 21 6.73 3.72 13.31
CA ARG A 21 5.28 3.95 13.07
C ARG A 21 4.58 4.76 14.18
N THR A 22 5.33 5.28 15.14
CA THR A 22 4.78 5.90 16.35
C THR A 22 4.47 7.40 16.18
N PHE A 23 5.11 8.07 15.24
CA PHE A 23 4.75 9.43 14.80
C PHE A 23 4.75 9.50 13.28
N CYS A 24 3.57 9.68 12.68
CA CYS A 24 3.38 9.62 11.23
C CYS A 24 2.51 10.76 10.70
N CYS A 25 2.30 10.81 9.38
CA CYS A 25 1.46 11.81 8.71
C CYS A 25 1.87 13.25 9.05
N VAL A 26 3.17 13.54 9.00
CA VAL A 26 3.70 14.87 9.35
C VAL A 26 3.33 15.87 8.26
N GLU A 27 2.47 16.82 8.60
CA GLU A 27 2.08 17.98 7.79
C GLU A 27 2.90 19.21 8.22
N PHE A 28 3.38 19.98 7.25
CA PHE A 28 4.05 21.26 7.49
C PHE A 28 3.71 22.25 6.38
N ASP A 29 3.85 23.55 6.67
CA ASP A 29 3.70 24.62 5.68
C ASP A 29 5.07 24.91 5.06
N GLU A 30 5.20 24.82 3.74
CA GLU A 30 6.45 25.14 3.03
C GLU A 30 6.88 26.61 3.24
N SER A 31 5.93 27.50 3.56
CA SER A 31 6.20 28.90 3.90
C SER A 31 6.58 29.11 5.37
N ASN A 32 6.30 28.14 6.25
CA ASN A 32 6.63 28.19 7.68
C ASN A 32 7.08 26.82 8.23
N LEU A 33 8.36 26.52 8.04
CA LEU A 33 9.00 25.30 8.54
C LEU A 33 9.11 25.19 10.07
N LEU A 34 8.72 26.24 10.82
CA LEU A 34 8.78 26.27 12.28
C LEU A 34 7.53 25.69 12.94
N HIS A 35 6.51 25.31 12.17
CA HIS A 35 5.30 24.71 12.71
C HIS A 35 5.01 23.38 12.01
N TRP A 36 5.06 22.28 12.76
CA TRP A 36 4.73 20.95 12.26
C TRP A 36 3.49 20.42 12.97
N THR A 37 2.69 19.64 12.26
CA THR A 37 1.67 18.81 12.89
C THR A 37 1.83 17.36 12.45
N GLY A 38 1.53 16.40 13.32
CA GLY A 38 1.59 14.98 12.97
C GLY A 38 0.74 14.14 13.90
N LEU A 39 0.64 12.85 13.60
CA LEU A 39 -0.16 11.89 14.36
C LEU A 39 0.74 11.05 15.25
N LEU A 40 0.55 11.14 16.55
CA LEU A 40 1.11 10.22 17.53
C LEU A 40 0.21 8.97 17.60
N VAL A 41 0.80 7.80 17.43
CA VAL A 41 0.11 6.52 17.30
C VAL A 41 0.63 5.55 18.36
N PRO A 42 0.07 5.55 19.58
CA PRO A 42 0.47 4.63 20.63
C PRO A 42 0.18 3.18 20.27
N ASP A 43 1.00 2.24 20.75
CA ASP A 43 0.86 0.80 20.50
C ASP A 43 0.33 0.04 21.73
N LYS A 44 0.40 0.64 22.93
CA LYS A 44 -0.08 0.04 24.17
C LYS A 44 -1.42 0.61 24.68
N GLU A 45 -2.18 -0.25 25.34
CA GLU A 45 -3.39 0.16 26.07
C GLU A 45 -3.02 1.17 27.17
N PRO A 46 -3.90 2.15 27.47
CA PRO A 46 -5.27 2.30 26.98
C PRO A 46 -5.43 3.09 25.66
N TYR A 47 -4.33 3.58 25.06
CA TYR A 47 -4.39 4.53 23.94
C TYR A 47 -4.22 3.90 22.55
N ASN A 48 -3.88 2.62 22.48
CA ASN A 48 -3.58 1.86 21.25
C ASN A 48 -4.73 1.76 20.22
N LYS A 49 -5.94 2.22 20.54
CA LYS A 49 -7.09 2.21 19.62
C LYS A 49 -7.30 3.55 18.90
N GLY A 50 -6.50 4.57 19.20
CA GLY A 50 -6.63 5.91 18.60
C GLY A 50 -5.31 6.45 18.04
N ALA A 51 -5.41 7.55 17.32
CA ALA A 51 -4.28 8.41 16.96
C ALA A 51 -4.54 9.84 17.46
N PHE A 52 -3.48 10.53 17.87
CA PHE A 52 -3.56 11.85 18.50
C PHE A 52 -2.79 12.86 17.67
N LYS A 53 -3.47 13.90 17.16
CA LYS A 53 -2.81 14.98 16.45
C LYS A 53 -2.05 15.86 17.43
N VAL A 54 -0.77 16.07 17.14
CA VAL A 54 0.18 16.84 17.95
C VAL A 54 0.79 17.92 17.07
N ALA A 55 0.92 19.12 17.61
CA ALA A 55 1.66 20.24 17.02
C ALA A 55 3.03 20.38 17.68
N ILE A 56 4.04 20.67 16.86
CA ILE A 56 5.40 20.98 17.27
C ILE A 56 5.74 22.38 16.77
N ASP A 57 5.91 23.31 17.70
CA ASP A 57 6.27 24.70 17.44
C ASP A 57 7.75 24.91 17.75
N PHE A 58 8.54 25.17 16.72
CA PHE A 58 9.96 25.47 16.84
C PHE A 58 10.16 26.98 17.02
N PRO A 59 10.87 27.44 18.07
CA PRO A 59 11.22 28.84 18.20
C PRO A 59 12.19 29.25 17.09
N VAL A 60 12.25 30.54 16.77
CA VAL A 60 13.16 31.10 15.75
C VAL A 60 14.62 30.80 16.09
N GLU A 61 14.92 30.67 17.38
CA GLU A 61 16.23 30.34 17.94
C GLU A 61 16.53 28.82 17.97
N TYR A 62 15.67 27.95 17.43
CA TYR A 62 15.94 26.52 17.33
C TYR A 62 17.23 26.25 16.53
N PRO A 63 18.12 25.34 16.97
CA PRO A 63 17.98 24.39 18.07
C PRO A 63 18.50 24.88 19.44
N PHE A 64 18.82 26.16 19.61
CA PHE A 64 19.34 26.68 20.89
C PHE A 64 18.26 26.84 21.97
N LYS A 65 16.99 26.96 21.56
CA LYS A 65 15.82 26.84 22.43
C LYS A 65 15.00 25.59 22.05
N PRO A 66 14.38 24.92 23.04
CA PRO A 66 13.57 23.73 22.78
C PRO A 66 12.31 24.04 21.98
N PRO A 67 11.77 23.07 21.23
CA PRO A 67 10.45 23.17 20.64
C PRO A 67 9.36 23.06 21.72
N LYS A 68 8.16 23.54 21.40
CA LYS A 68 6.96 23.34 22.21
C LYS A 68 6.08 22.27 21.57
N ILE A 69 5.55 21.38 22.40
CA ILE A 69 4.63 20.32 21.97
C ILE A 69 3.24 20.59 22.54
N THR A 70 2.23 20.46 21.69
CA THR A 70 0.82 20.64 22.08
C THR A 70 -0.04 19.55 21.45
N PHE A 71 -0.84 18.84 22.25
CA PHE A 71 -1.89 17.97 21.76
C PHE A 71 -3.05 18.79 21.19
N LEU A 72 -3.33 18.61 19.91
CA LEU A 72 -4.53 19.17 19.26
C LEU A 72 -5.75 18.27 19.46
N THR A 73 -5.51 16.96 19.63
CA THR A 73 -6.53 15.98 19.98
C THR A 73 -6.62 15.81 21.49
N LYS A 74 -7.83 15.80 22.05
CA LYS A 74 -8.04 15.60 23.48
C LYS A 74 -7.59 14.19 23.91
N ILE A 75 -6.88 14.10 25.03
CA ILE A 75 -6.39 12.86 25.62
C ILE A 75 -6.65 12.85 27.12
N TYR A 76 -7.03 11.70 27.67
CA TYR A 76 -7.27 11.53 29.11
C TYR A 76 -5.99 11.05 29.78
N HIS A 77 -5.09 11.96 30.16
CA HIS A 77 -3.74 11.63 30.62
C HIS A 77 -3.29 12.52 31.79
N PRO A 78 -2.65 11.98 32.87
CA PRO A 78 -2.21 12.76 34.02
C PRO A 78 -1.22 13.89 33.71
N ASN A 79 -0.33 13.68 32.74
CA ASN A 79 0.71 14.63 32.35
C ASN A 79 0.33 15.53 31.16
N VAL A 80 -0.94 15.56 30.74
CA VAL A 80 -1.45 16.47 29.68
C VAL A 80 -2.61 17.29 30.22
N ASP A 81 -2.56 18.61 30.07
CA ASP A 81 -3.62 19.51 30.55
C ASP A 81 -4.83 19.58 29.59
N GLU A 82 -5.88 20.32 29.98
CA GLU A 82 -7.10 20.48 29.17
C GLU A 82 -6.89 21.23 27.85
N LYS A 83 -5.80 21.99 27.75
CA LYS A 83 -5.39 22.73 26.55
C LYS A 83 -4.42 21.91 25.68
N GLY A 84 -4.11 20.68 26.08
CA GLY A 84 -3.18 19.79 25.38
C GLY A 84 -1.70 20.06 25.66
N GLN A 85 -1.36 20.89 26.64
CA GLN A 85 0.04 21.13 27.02
C GLN A 85 0.60 19.93 27.77
N VAL A 86 1.86 19.62 27.50
CA VAL A 86 2.60 18.51 28.12
C VAL A 86 3.89 19.03 28.73
N CYS A 87 4.20 18.59 29.95
CA CYS A 87 5.51 18.81 30.56
C CYS A 87 6.39 17.61 30.25
N LEU A 88 7.29 17.77 29.28
CA LEU A 88 8.19 16.71 28.85
C LEU A 88 9.64 17.08 29.24
N PRO A 89 10.30 16.33 30.13
CA PRO A 89 11.61 16.71 30.67
C PRO A 89 12.66 16.99 29.60
N ILE A 90 12.69 16.24 28.50
CA ILE A 90 13.68 16.39 27.41
C ILE A 90 13.62 17.75 26.70
N ILE A 91 12.48 18.45 26.72
CA ILE A 91 12.29 19.79 26.13
C ILE A 91 12.20 20.90 27.19
N SER A 92 12.41 20.58 28.46
CA SER A 92 12.54 21.62 29.50
C SER A 92 13.80 22.45 29.26
N PRO A 93 13.77 23.78 29.51
CA PRO A 93 14.94 24.65 29.30
C PRO A 93 16.21 24.16 30.00
N ASP A 94 16.07 23.52 31.17
CA ASP A 94 17.20 23.04 31.97
C ASP A 94 17.83 21.75 31.42
N ASN A 95 17.07 20.94 30.67
CA ASN A 95 17.54 19.66 30.13
C ASN A 95 17.74 19.66 28.61
N TRP A 96 17.28 20.70 27.90
CA TRP A 96 17.35 20.78 26.45
C TRP A 96 18.80 20.85 25.97
N LYS A 97 19.14 19.95 25.04
CA LYS A 97 20.44 19.93 24.36
C LYS A 97 20.21 20.27 22.89
N PRO A 98 20.91 21.26 22.31
CA PRO A 98 20.75 21.59 20.88
C PRO A 98 21.06 20.44 19.90
N ALA A 99 21.70 19.37 20.38
CA ALA A 99 21.95 18.16 19.60
C ALA A 99 20.74 17.22 19.51
N THR A 100 19.79 17.31 20.46
CA THR A 100 18.60 16.46 20.52
C THR A 100 17.78 16.59 19.24
N LYS A 101 17.39 15.45 18.67
CA LYS A 101 16.56 15.39 17.46
C LYS A 101 15.08 15.35 17.81
N THR A 102 14.23 15.85 16.92
CA THR A 102 12.76 15.77 17.04
C THR A 102 12.27 14.33 17.22
N GLU A 103 12.87 13.34 16.53
CA GLU A 103 12.55 11.92 16.73
C GLU A 103 12.73 11.46 18.19
N GLN A 104 13.81 11.89 18.85
CA GLN A 104 14.06 11.57 20.26
C GLN A 104 13.01 12.22 21.18
N VAL A 105 12.58 13.43 20.84
CA VAL A 105 11.51 14.13 21.56
C VAL A 105 10.19 13.37 21.41
N MET A 106 9.86 12.90 20.19
CA MET A 106 8.63 12.13 19.94
C MET A 106 8.64 10.77 20.64
N ASN A 107 9.78 10.08 20.66
CA ASN A 107 9.94 8.83 21.42
C ASN A 107 9.78 9.04 22.93
N ALA A 108 10.32 10.14 23.47
CA ALA A 108 10.11 10.51 24.87
C ALA A 108 8.64 10.84 25.16
N LEU A 109 7.96 11.53 24.25
CA LEU A 109 6.53 11.82 24.37
C LEU A 109 5.71 10.53 24.38
N LEU A 110 5.99 9.60 23.49
CA LEU A 110 5.34 8.29 23.47
C LEU A 110 5.59 7.51 24.76
N GLY A 111 6.83 7.53 25.27
CA GLY A 111 7.19 6.94 26.55
C GLY A 111 6.33 7.47 27.68
N LEU A 112 6.20 8.81 27.79
CA LEU A 112 5.35 9.46 28.79
C LEU A 112 3.87 9.10 28.66
N ILE A 113 3.35 8.99 27.43
CA ILE A 113 1.96 8.57 27.20
C ILE A 113 1.73 7.10 27.59
N THR A 114 2.74 6.27 27.40
CA THR A 114 2.68 4.83 27.71
C THR A 114 2.84 4.57 29.20
N GLU A 115 3.72 5.34 29.85
CA GLU A 115 4.05 5.24 31.28
C GLU A 115 3.88 6.63 31.94
N PRO A 116 2.65 6.97 32.38
CA PRO A 116 2.39 8.24 33.04
C PRO A 116 3.21 8.42 34.32
N GLU A 117 3.63 9.66 34.59
CA GLU A 117 4.39 10.06 35.77
C GLU A 117 3.45 10.73 36.81
N PRO A 118 2.92 9.99 37.81
CA PRO A 118 1.93 10.53 38.75
C PRO A 118 2.50 11.54 39.74
N ASP A 119 3.82 11.59 39.93
CA ASP A 119 4.49 12.52 40.86
C ASP A 119 4.63 13.94 40.28
N HIS A 120 4.47 14.09 38.96
CA HIS A 120 4.53 15.37 38.25
C HIS A 120 3.32 15.59 37.32
N PRO A 121 2.07 15.56 37.85
CA PRO A 121 0.89 15.62 37.01
C PRO A 121 0.50 17.06 36.67
N LEU A 122 0.00 17.26 35.46
CA LEU A 122 -0.77 18.47 35.09
C LEU A 122 -2.23 18.34 35.50
N ARG A 123 -2.70 17.10 35.69
CA ARG A 123 -4.06 16.72 36.10
C ARG A 123 -3.99 15.85 37.34
N ALA A 124 -4.00 16.48 38.51
CA ALA A 124 -3.87 15.81 39.80
C ALA A 124 -5.01 14.80 40.07
N ASP A 125 -6.22 15.11 39.60
CA ASP A 125 -7.38 14.22 39.66
C ASP A 125 -7.13 12.90 38.91
N LEU A 126 -6.52 12.98 37.73
CA LEU A 126 -6.20 11.81 36.91
C LEU A 126 -5.01 11.02 37.48
N ALA A 127 -4.03 11.70 38.06
CA ALA A 127 -2.90 11.06 38.74
C ALA A 127 -3.33 10.29 39.98
N GLU A 128 -4.23 10.87 40.78
CA GLU A 128 -4.83 10.21 41.93
C GLU A 128 -5.65 8.97 41.50
N GLU A 129 -6.48 9.10 40.46
CA GLU A 129 -7.23 7.96 39.89
C GLU A 129 -6.29 6.88 39.36
N PHE A 130 -5.26 7.25 38.61
CA PHE A 130 -4.24 6.34 38.09
C PHE A 130 -3.56 5.55 39.22
N THR A 131 -3.26 6.21 40.34
CA THR A 131 -2.55 5.61 41.49
C THR A 131 -3.46 4.76 42.36
N LYS A 132 -4.69 5.20 42.63
CA LYS A 132 -5.63 4.52 43.52
C LYS A 132 -6.43 3.42 42.82
N ASP A 133 -6.81 3.62 41.56
CA ASP A 133 -7.63 2.68 40.79
C ASP A 133 -7.22 2.65 39.31
N ARG A 134 -6.12 1.94 39.05
CA ARG A 134 -5.57 1.75 37.70
C ARG A 134 -6.58 1.14 36.72
N LYS A 135 -7.47 0.24 37.18
CA LYS A 135 -8.44 -0.42 36.29
C LYS A 135 -9.49 0.57 35.81
N LYS A 136 -10.03 1.38 36.73
CA LYS A 136 -10.98 2.44 36.37
C LYS A 136 -10.34 3.49 35.47
N PHE A 137 -9.11 3.90 35.77
CA PHE A 137 -8.36 4.82 34.92
C PHE A 137 -8.22 4.28 33.49
N ASN A 138 -7.69 3.06 33.33
CA ASN A 138 -7.46 2.48 32.01
C ASN A 138 -8.75 2.36 31.20
N LYS A 139 -9.85 1.93 31.83
CA LYS A 139 -11.16 1.84 31.17
C LYS A 139 -11.67 3.21 30.72
N THR A 140 -11.57 4.21 31.59
CA THR A 140 -12.00 5.58 31.27
C THR A 140 -11.15 6.19 30.16
N ALA A 141 -9.83 5.99 30.21
CA ALA A 141 -8.89 6.42 29.17
C ALA A 141 -9.15 5.74 27.82
N GLU A 142 -9.50 4.45 27.82
CA GLU A 142 -9.86 3.72 26.60
C GLU A 142 -11.17 4.25 26.00
N ASP A 143 -12.20 4.46 26.82
CA ASP A 143 -13.48 5.01 26.37
C ASP A 143 -13.34 6.46 25.87
N TYR A 144 -12.50 7.26 26.53
CA TYR A 144 -12.15 8.61 26.09
C TYR A 144 -11.40 8.59 24.76
N THR A 145 -10.45 7.67 24.60
CA THR A 145 -9.71 7.45 23.35
C THR A 145 -10.67 7.11 22.22
N LYS A 146 -11.60 6.17 22.41
CA LYS A 146 -12.61 5.81 21.40
C LYS A 146 -13.48 6.99 20.98
N LYS A 147 -13.76 7.92 21.90
CA LYS A 147 -14.67 9.05 21.68
C LYS A 147 -13.98 10.25 21.01
N TYR A 148 -12.75 10.57 21.41
CA TYR A 148 -12.09 11.82 21.04
C TYR A 148 -10.85 11.65 20.18
N ALA A 149 -10.21 10.48 20.20
CA ALA A 149 -9.05 10.24 19.36
C ALA A 149 -9.47 10.17 17.89
N MET A 150 -8.55 10.54 17.01
CA MET A 150 -8.75 10.29 15.59
C MET A 150 -8.70 8.79 15.33
N LYS A 151 -9.37 8.35 14.26
CA LYS A 151 -9.13 7.00 13.75
C LYS A 151 -7.63 6.88 13.49
N ARG A 152 -7.06 5.76 13.92
CA ARG A 152 -5.70 5.41 13.54
C ARG A 152 -5.63 5.52 12.01
N PRO A 153 -4.58 6.13 11.45
CA PRO A 153 -4.37 6.04 10.01
C PRO A 153 -4.41 4.56 9.68
N ASP A 154 -5.38 4.15 8.86
CA ASP A 154 -5.34 2.84 8.22
C ASP A 154 -3.95 2.74 7.56
N ASP A 155 -3.32 1.56 7.53
CA ASP A 155 -2.04 1.33 6.83
C ASP A 155 -2.05 1.77 5.35
N SER A 156 -3.18 2.28 4.84
CA SER A 156 -3.34 3.01 3.59
C SER A 156 -2.68 4.40 3.54
N CYS A 157 -2.15 4.96 4.63
CA CYS A 157 -1.65 6.34 4.61
C CYS A 157 -0.25 6.52 4.00
N CYS A 158 0.39 5.42 3.59
CA CYS A 158 1.48 5.45 2.62
C CYS A 158 1.52 4.06 1.98
N PRO A 159 0.92 3.84 0.80
CA PRO A 159 1.11 2.58 0.06
C PRO A 159 2.61 2.28 0.00
N LEU A 160 3.05 1.03 0.15
CA LEU A 160 4.48 0.70 0.00
C LEU A 160 5.07 1.15 -1.35
N SER A 161 4.23 1.32 -2.37
CA SER A 161 4.61 1.98 -3.63
C SER A 161 4.95 3.47 -3.46
N GLU A 162 4.24 4.20 -2.60
CA GLU A 162 4.57 5.57 -2.21
C GLU A 162 5.91 5.60 -1.46
N GLN A 163 6.20 4.61 -0.60
CA GLN A 163 7.54 4.49 0.01
C GLN A 163 8.64 4.30 -1.05
N ILE A 164 8.47 3.41 -2.04
CA ILE A 164 9.44 3.23 -3.13
C ILE A 164 9.65 4.54 -3.89
N ILE A 165 8.56 5.23 -4.22
CA ILE A 165 8.59 6.48 -5.00
C ILE A 165 9.19 7.64 -4.20
N THR A 166 8.99 7.69 -2.89
CA THR A 166 9.44 8.79 -2.02
C THR A 166 10.82 8.53 -1.39
N THR A 167 11.33 7.29 -1.43
CA THR A 167 12.64 6.92 -0.89
C THR A 167 13.61 6.45 -2.00
N GLU A 168 13.44 5.23 -2.52
CA GLU A 168 14.36 4.59 -3.47
C GLU A 168 14.43 5.33 -4.82
N GLU A 169 13.28 5.78 -5.31
CA GLU A 169 13.10 6.34 -6.65
C GLU A 169 12.79 7.85 -6.64
N ALA A 170 13.05 8.53 -5.52
CA ALA A 170 12.66 9.92 -5.32
C ALA A 170 13.27 10.87 -6.36
N ARG A 171 12.42 11.70 -6.97
CA ARG A 171 12.84 12.79 -7.86
C ARG A 171 12.19 14.10 -7.43
N PRO A 172 12.98 15.17 -7.21
CA PRO A 172 12.48 16.41 -6.61
C PRO A 172 11.50 17.19 -7.50
N ASN A 173 11.42 16.85 -8.79
CA ASN A 173 10.55 17.48 -9.79
C ASN A 173 9.31 16.62 -10.12
N GLU A 174 9.04 15.56 -9.36
CA GLU A 174 7.87 14.70 -9.55
C GLU A 174 6.93 14.83 -8.35
N LYS A 175 5.63 14.98 -8.63
CA LYS A 175 4.57 14.90 -7.62
C LYS A 175 3.67 13.71 -7.96
N TRP A 176 3.58 12.76 -7.05
CA TRP A 176 2.73 11.59 -7.19
C TRP A 176 1.44 11.78 -6.40
N ILE A 177 0.31 11.40 -7.00
CA ILE A 177 -1.01 11.55 -6.41
C ILE A 177 -1.67 10.18 -6.47
N PHE A 178 -1.95 9.60 -5.31
CA PHE A 178 -2.60 8.31 -5.18
C PHE A 178 -4.09 8.52 -4.95
N ILE A 179 -4.91 7.93 -5.81
CA ILE A 179 -6.36 8.05 -5.78
C ILE A 179 -6.98 6.68 -5.48
N GLY A 180 -8.09 6.69 -4.74
CA GLY A 180 -8.92 5.52 -4.48
C GLY A 180 -10.38 5.78 -4.80
N ARG A 181 -11.20 4.75 -4.57
CA ARG A 181 -12.65 4.80 -4.78
C ARG A 181 -13.37 5.88 -3.95
N LYS A 182 -12.78 6.28 -2.82
CA LYS A 182 -13.32 7.35 -1.95
C LYS A 182 -13.14 8.74 -2.58
N ASP A 183 -12.14 8.91 -3.43
CA ASP A 183 -11.82 10.18 -4.09
C ASP A 183 -12.63 10.35 -5.37
N CYS A 184 -12.80 9.27 -6.15
CA CYS A 184 -13.55 9.30 -7.40
C CYS A 184 -14.15 7.95 -7.77
N ASP A 185 -15.43 7.94 -8.17
CA ASP A 185 -16.01 6.81 -8.91
C ASP A 185 -15.68 6.95 -10.40
N LEU A 186 -14.69 6.19 -10.87
CA LEU A 186 -14.27 6.22 -12.27
C LEU A 186 -15.30 5.64 -13.25
N THR A 187 -16.41 5.05 -12.80
CA THR A 187 -17.54 4.70 -13.69
C THR A 187 -18.38 5.92 -14.08
N ASP A 188 -18.25 7.03 -13.33
CA ASP A 188 -18.91 8.30 -13.60
C ASP A 188 -17.97 9.22 -14.40
N VAL A 189 -18.43 9.63 -15.58
CA VAL A 189 -17.66 10.46 -16.51
C VAL A 189 -17.43 11.87 -15.99
N GLU A 190 -18.41 12.48 -15.32
CA GLU A 190 -18.28 13.83 -14.78
C GLU A 190 -17.36 13.86 -13.57
N ALA A 191 -17.47 12.85 -12.69
CA ALA A 191 -16.57 12.69 -11.57
C ALA A 191 -15.12 12.52 -12.05
N THR A 192 -14.90 11.68 -13.07
CA THR A 192 -13.58 11.46 -13.67
C THR A 192 -13.02 12.76 -14.26
N ARG A 193 -13.82 13.52 -15.03
CA ARG A 193 -13.37 14.81 -15.59
C ARG A 193 -13.05 15.83 -14.50
N LYS A 194 -13.84 15.92 -13.42
CA LYS A 194 -13.56 16.80 -12.28
C LYS A 194 -12.22 16.47 -11.61
N LEU A 195 -11.90 15.19 -11.45
CA LEU A 195 -10.63 14.74 -10.90
C LEU A 195 -9.44 15.18 -11.78
N PHE A 196 -9.54 15.00 -13.09
CA PHE A 196 -8.51 15.43 -14.03
C PHE A 196 -8.36 16.95 -14.08
N MET A 197 -9.46 17.69 -14.01
CA MET A 197 -9.44 19.16 -13.96
C MET A 197 -8.79 19.70 -12.68
N GLN A 198 -9.01 19.02 -11.54
CA GLN A 198 -8.41 19.39 -10.25
C GLN A 198 -6.89 19.22 -10.25
N TYR A 199 -6.40 18.07 -10.73
CA TYR A 199 -4.98 17.72 -10.60
C TYR A 199 -4.14 18.03 -11.83
N LYS A 200 -4.76 18.14 -13.02
CA LYS A 200 -4.12 18.37 -14.33
C LYS A 200 -2.86 17.50 -14.51
N PRO A 201 -3.00 16.16 -14.45
CA PRO A 201 -1.86 15.27 -14.46
C PRO A 201 -1.11 15.34 -15.79
N SER A 202 0.23 15.29 -15.74
CA SER A 202 1.05 15.11 -16.95
C SER A 202 1.18 13.65 -17.35
N HIS A 203 1.11 12.74 -16.37
CA HIS A 203 1.22 11.30 -16.54
C HIS A 203 0.14 10.61 -15.71
N VAL A 204 -0.37 9.50 -16.21
CA VAL A 204 -1.38 8.69 -15.51
C VAL A 204 -0.94 7.23 -15.46
N VAL A 205 -0.95 6.65 -14.26
CA VAL A 205 -0.82 5.20 -14.05
C VAL A 205 -2.20 4.66 -13.72
N HIS A 206 -2.84 4.01 -14.69
CA HIS A 206 -4.21 3.53 -14.58
C HIS A 206 -4.25 2.08 -14.09
N LEU A 207 -4.36 1.93 -12.77
CA LEU A 207 -4.47 0.63 -12.08
C LEU A 207 -5.92 0.25 -11.74
N ALA A 208 -6.85 1.21 -11.80
CA ALA A 208 -8.21 1.01 -11.32
C ALA A 208 -8.98 0.03 -12.23
N ALA A 209 -9.67 -0.92 -11.62
CA ALA A 209 -10.53 -1.88 -12.30
C ALA A 209 -11.58 -2.43 -11.34
N MET A 210 -12.71 -2.88 -11.87
CA MET A 210 -13.54 -3.82 -11.13
C MET A 210 -12.87 -5.19 -11.24
N VAL A 211 -12.38 -5.69 -10.10
CA VAL A 211 -11.66 -6.96 -9.97
C VAL A 211 -12.40 -7.89 -9.00
N GLY A 212 -12.13 -9.19 -9.10
CA GLY A 212 -12.66 -10.21 -8.20
C GLY A 212 -12.02 -11.56 -8.49
N GLY A 213 -12.24 -12.54 -7.60
CA GLY A 213 -11.77 -13.91 -7.79
C GLY A 213 -12.43 -14.61 -8.99
N LEU A 214 -11.97 -15.83 -9.29
CA LEU A 214 -12.45 -16.63 -10.43
C LEU A 214 -13.99 -16.79 -10.43
N PHE A 215 -14.57 -17.12 -9.27
CA PHE A 215 -16.00 -17.37 -9.14
C PHE A 215 -16.85 -16.12 -9.34
N HIS A 216 -16.41 -14.96 -8.85
CA HIS A 216 -17.10 -13.69 -9.06
C HIS A 216 -17.11 -13.34 -10.55
N ASN A 217 -15.97 -13.46 -11.23
CA ASN A 217 -15.88 -13.22 -12.68
C ASN A 217 -16.83 -14.12 -13.46
N LEU A 218 -16.86 -15.42 -13.15
CA LEU A 218 -17.72 -16.41 -13.78
C LEU A 218 -19.20 -15.98 -13.77
N ASN A 219 -19.68 -15.55 -12.60
CA ASN A 219 -21.08 -15.25 -12.36
C ASN A 219 -21.51 -13.86 -12.87
N CYS A 220 -20.56 -12.95 -13.10
CA CYS A 220 -20.86 -11.53 -13.36
C CYS A 220 -20.19 -10.98 -14.63
N ASN A 221 -19.90 -11.82 -15.63
CA ASN A 221 -19.17 -11.45 -16.86
C ASN A 221 -19.66 -10.13 -17.52
N LEU A 222 -20.99 -9.95 -17.67
CA LEU A 222 -21.55 -8.72 -18.25
C LEU A 222 -21.22 -7.48 -17.40
N GLN A 223 -21.31 -7.58 -16.07
CA GLN A 223 -21.00 -6.46 -15.17
C GLN A 223 -19.51 -6.11 -15.21
N PHE A 224 -18.64 -7.12 -15.19
CA PHE A 224 -17.20 -6.93 -15.35
C PHE A 224 -16.86 -6.24 -16.67
N PHE A 225 -17.48 -6.66 -17.77
CA PHE A 225 -17.28 -6.01 -19.07
C PHE A 225 -17.72 -4.54 -19.02
N ARG A 226 -18.97 -4.27 -18.64
CA ARG A 226 -19.55 -2.92 -18.68
C ARG A 226 -18.81 -1.95 -17.76
N LYS A 227 -18.58 -2.32 -16.50
CA LYS A 227 -17.93 -1.43 -15.54
C LYS A 227 -16.48 -1.16 -15.89
N ASN A 228 -15.72 -2.17 -16.32
CA ASN A 228 -14.34 -1.94 -16.74
C ASN A 228 -14.27 -1.13 -18.04
N MET A 229 -15.18 -1.34 -19.01
CA MET A 229 -15.24 -0.48 -20.19
C MET A 229 -15.54 0.98 -19.82
N GLN A 230 -16.49 1.24 -18.92
CA GLN A 230 -16.77 2.60 -18.42
C GLN A 230 -15.55 3.23 -17.76
N ILE A 231 -14.90 2.51 -16.85
CA ILE A 231 -13.69 3.01 -16.16
C ILE A 231 -12.59 3.32 -17.18
N ASN A 232 -12.30 2.38 -18.08
CA ASN A 232 -11.21 2.50 -19.05
C ASN A 232 -11.47 3.63 -20.05
N ASP A 233 -12.69 3.71 -20.57
CA ASP A 233 -13.08 4.74 -21.53
C ASP A 233 -13.04 6.13 -20.89
N ASN A 234 -13.64 6.30 -19.71
CA ASN A 234 -13.62 7.56 -18.97
C ASN A 234 -12.19 8.04 -18.69
N VAL A 235 -11.31 7.14 -18.22
CA VAL A 235 -9.92 7.50 -17.90
C VAL A 235 -9.12 7.85 -19.16
N LEU A 236 -9.17 7.01 -20.21
CA LEU A 236 -8.38 7.26 -21.42
C LEU A 236 -8.90 8.48 -22.21
N MET A 237 -10.22 8.69 -22.24
CA MET A 237 -10.84 9.90 -22.78
C MET A 237 -10.39 11.13 -22.01
N ALA A 238 -10.45 11.11 -20.66
CA ALA A 238 -9.98 12.23 -19.85
C ALA A 238 -8.48 12.48 -20.01
N CYS A 239 -7.65 11.44 -20.14
CA CYS A 239 -6.24 11.59 -20.47
C CYS A 239 -6.07 12.40 -21.77
N ASN A 240 -6.84 12.07 -22.82
CA ASN A 240 -6.74 12.78 -24.09
C ASN A 240 -7.30 14.21 -24.02
N GLU A 241 -8.42 14.42 -23.34
CA GLU A 241 -9.05 15.73 -23.17
C GLU A 241 -8.16 16.72 -22.41
N PHE A 242 -7.40 16.23 -21.42
CA PHE A 242 -6.53 17.06 -20.56
C PHE A 242 -5.05 16.99 -20.94
N ASP A 243 -4.74 16.59 -22.17
CA ASP A 243 -3.38 16.57 -22.72
C ASP A 243 -2.34 15.79 -21.90
N VAL A 244 -2.75 14.68 -21.30
CA VAL A 244 -1.84 13.77 -20.61
C VAL A 244 -0.78 13.27 -21.59
N ILE A 245 0.49 13.42 -21.21
CA ILE A 245 1.65 13.09 -22.05
C ILE A 245 1.75 11.57 -22.23
N LYS A 246 1.59 10.83 -21.15
CA LYS A 246 1.70 9.36 -21.12
C LYS A 246 0.69 8.75 -20.16
N CYS A 247 -0.03 7.74 -20.64
CA CYS A 247 -0.93 6.94 -19.83
C CYS A 247 -0.47 5.48 -19.86
N ILE A 248 -0.25 4.89 -18.69
CA ILE A 248 0.21 3.51 -18.51
C ILE A 248 -0.92 2.75 -17.84
N SER A 249 -1.65 1.97 -18.62
CA SER A 249 -2.71 1.12 -18.10
C SER A 249 -2.18 -0.25 -17.66
N CYS A 250 -2.93 -0.92 -16.79
CA CYS A 250 -2.59 -2.27 -16.34
C CYS A 250 -3.51 -3.32 -16.95
N LEU A 251 -2.95 -4.21 -17.78
CA LEU A 251 -3.60 -5.43 -18.30
C LEU A 251 -3.43 -6.59 -17.32
N SER A 252 -3.55 -7.83 -17.80
CA SER A 252 -3.32 -9.05 -17.04
C SER A 252 -3.07 -10.21 -18.00
N THR A 253 -2.32 -11.23 -17.59
CA THR A 253 -2.14 -12.44 -18.41
C THR A 253 -3.44 -13.18 -18.72
N CYS A 254 -4.56 -12.90 -18.03
CA CYS A 254 -5.86 -13.47 -18.39
C CYS A 254 -6.45 -12.92 -19.69
N VAL A 255 -5.86 -11.86 -20.27
CA VAL A 255 -6.28 -11.34 -21.57
C VAL A 255 -5.83 -12.23 -22.71
N PHE A 256 -4.83 -13.09 -22.54
CA PHE A 256 -4.34 -13.92 -23.64
C PHE A 256 -5.35 -14.98 -24.08
N PRO A 257 -5.22 -15.48 -25.32
CA PRO A 257 -6.10 -16.54 -25.83
C PRO A 257 -6.02 -17.80 -24.96
N ASP A 258 -7.15 -18.49 -24.79
CA ASP A 258 -7.20 -19.76 -24.05
C ASP A 258 -6.40 -20.87 -24.73
N LYS A 259 -6.58 -20.98 -26.05
CA LYS A 259 -5.86 -21.93 -26.91
C LYS A 259 -4.71 -21.18 -27.59
N THR A 260 -3.52 -21.29 -27.02
CA THR A 260 -2.32 -20.59 -27.49
C THR A 260 -1.07 -21.47 -27.36
N ALA A 261 -0.04 -21.14 -28.14
CA ALA A 261 1.31 -21.62 -27.92
C ALA A 261 1.95 -20.91 -26.72
N TYR A 262 2.97 -21.54 -26.12
CA TYR A 262 3.75 -20.98 -25.03
C TYR A 262 5.24 -20.90 -25.41
N PRO A 263 5.99 -19.92 -24.88
CA PRO A 263 5.50 -18.84 -24.02
C PRO A 263 4.62 -17.84 -24.78
N ILE A 264 3.67 -17.20 -24.09
CA ILE A 264 2.90 -16.07 -24.64
C ILE A 264 3.73 -14.79 -24.61
N ASP A 265 3.71 -14.01 -25.69
CA ASP A 265 4.34 -12.70 -25.78
C ASP A 265 3.32 -11.59 -26.09
N GLU A 266 3.76 -10.33 -26.09
CA GLU A 266 2.91 -9.16 -26.25
C GLU A 266 2.18 -9.09 -27.59
N THR A 267 2.68 -9.77 -28.63
CA THR A 267 2.04 -9.80 -29.96
C THR A 267 0.81 -10.71 -30.00
N MET A 268 0.65 -11.57 -29.00
CA MET A 268 -0.37 -12.63 -28.98
C MET A 268 -1.68 -12.23 -28.29
N VAL A 269 -1.78 -11.02 -27.75
CA VAL A 269 -2.94 -10.55 -26.95
C VAL A 269 -4.28 -10.77 -27.66
N HIS A 270 -4.33 -10.58 -28.97
CA HIS A 270 -5.57 -10.64 -29.76
C HIS A 270 -5.70 -11.91 -30.63
N ASN A 271 -4.79 -12.88 -30.52
CA ASN A 271 -4.69 -14.05 -31.41
C ASN A 271 -5.66 -15.18 -31.04
N GLY A 272 -6.94 -14.85 -30.84
CA GLY A 272 -8.00 -15.79 -30.47
C GLY A 272 -8.72 -15.39 -29.18
N PRO A 273 -9.84 -16.05 -28.84
CA PRO A 273 -10.67 -15.68 -27.69
C PRO A 273 -9.99 -16.00 -26.36
N PRO A 274 -10.19 -15.18 -25.30
CA PRO A 274 -9.74 -15.50 -23.95
C PRO A 274 -10.57 -16.64 -23.34
N HIS A 275 -10.16 -17.14 -22.18
CA HIS A 275 -10.90 -18.20 -21.49
C HIS A 275 -12.32 -17.76 -21.10
N ASN A 276 -13.29 -18.65 -21.25
CA ASN A 276 -14.72 -18.36 -21.04
C ASN A 276 -15.08 -18.01 -19.59
N SER A 277 -14.25 -18.35 -18.60
CA SER A 277 -14.59 -18.10 -17.20
C SER A 277 -14.66 -16.62 -16.83
N ASN A 278 -13.93 -15.77 -17.54
CA ASN A 278 -13.81 -14.34 -17.21
C ASN A 278 -13.72 -13.47 -18.47
N PHE A 279 -14.36 -13.91 -19.56
CA PHE A 279 -14.29 -13.24 -20.87
C PHE A 279 -14.68 -11.76 -20.80
N GLY A 280 -15.64 -11.40 -19.95
CA GLY A 280 -16.08 -10.01 -19.82
C GLY A 280 -14.98 -9.09 -19.30
N TYR A 281 -14.25 -9.51 -18.27
CA TYR A 281 -13.08 -8.80 -17.77
C TYR A 281 -11.94 -8.81 -18.80
N SER A 282 -11.65 -9.99 -19.37
CA SER A 282 -10.55 -10.15 -20.33
C SER A 282 -10.72 -9.28 -21.58
N TYR A 283 -11.90 -9.25 -22.18
CA TYR A 283 -12.17 -8.38 -23.33
C TYR A 283 -12.14 -6.91 -22.95
N ALA A 284 -12.70 -6.50 -21.81
CA ALA A 284 -12.62 -5.10 -21.38
C ALA A 284 -11.17 -4.62 -21.18
N LYS A 285 -10.28 -5.50 -20.68
CA LYS A 285 -8.83 -5.23 -20.62
C LYS A 285 -8.18 -5.22 -22.01
N ARG A 286 -8.52 -6.14 -22.92
CA ARG A 286 -8.02 -6.09 -24.32
C ARG A 286 -8.38 -4.79 -25.02
N MET A 287 -9.55 -4.21 -24.75
CA MET A 287 -9.96 -2.95 -25.36
C MET A 287 -9.11 -1.77 -24.93
N ILE A 288 -8.40 -1.83 -23.80
CA ILE A 288 -7.39 -0.82 -23.45
C ILE A 288 -6.29 -0.76 -24.51
N ASP A 289 -5.77 -1.91 -24.96
CA ASP A 289 -4.73 -1.95 -26.00
C ASP A 289 -5.25 -1.42 -27.35
N VAL A 290 -6.51 -1.72 -27.70
CA VAL A 290 -7.16 -1.16 -28.89
C VAL A 290 -7.29 0.36 -28.79
N LEU A 291 -7.75 0.88 -27.64
CA LEU A 291 -7.87 2.31 -27.39
C LEU A 291 -6.50 3.00 -27.40
N ASN A 292 -5.48 2.41 -26.78
CA ASN A 292 -4.11 2.92 -26.80
C ASN A 292 -3.59 3.11 -28.23
N ARG A 293 -3.75 2.08 -29.08
CA ARG A 293 -3.39 2.14 -30.51
C ARG A 293 -4.18 3.21 -31.25
N GLY A 294 -5.49 3.32 -30.98
CA GLY A 294 -6.35 4.35 -31.57
C GLY A 294 -5.92 5.76 -31.21
N TYR A 295 -5.70 6.06 -29.93
CA TYR A 295 -5.22 7.36 -29.47
C TYR A 295 -3.82 7.70 -30.00
N ALA A 296 -2.95 6.70 -30.14
CA ALA A 296 -1.64 6.89 -30.77
C ALA A 296 -1.78 7.23 -32.27
N GLN A 297 -2.63 6.52 -33.00
CA GLN A 297 -2.85 6.72 -34.43
C GLN A 297 -3.51 8.08 -34.73
N GLU A 298 -4.53 8.47 -33.98
CA GLU A 298 -5.33 9.67 -34.28
C GLU A 298 -4.73 10.94 -33.68
N PHE A 299 -4.18 10.87 -32.46
CA PHE A 299 -3.73 12.03 -31.70
C PHE A 299 -2.23 12.02 -31.38
N GLY A 300 -1.49 10.99 -31.78
CA GLY A 300 -0.06 10.86 -31.44
C GLY A 300 0.22 10.65 -29.96
N ARG A 301 -0.79 10.21 -29.17
CA ARG A 301 -0.63 10.00 -27.72
C ARG A 301 0.27 8.80 -27.43
N LYS A 302 1.04 8.90 -26.34
CA LYS A 302 1.90 7.81 -25.85
C LYS A 302 1.18 6.98 -24.80
N TYR A 303 0.05 6.38 -25.19
CA TYR A 303 -0.69 5.50 -24.29
C TYR A 303 -0.23 4.07 -24.50
N THR A 304 0.08 3.41 -23.39
CA THR A 304 0.63 2.06 -23.40
C THR A 304 0.06 1.27 -22.24
N SER A 305 0.47 0.02 -22.12
CA SER A 305 0.06 -0.80 -20.99
C SER A 305 1.10 -1.83 -20.59
N VAL A 306 1.05 -2.22 -19.33
CA VAL A 306 1.86 -3.32 -18.82
C VAL A 306 1.00 -4.56 -18.61
N ILE A 307 1.60 -5.73 -18.77
CA ILE A 307 0.93 -7.02 -18.55
C ILE A 307 1.66 -7.75 -17.41
N PRO A 308 1.27 -7.51 -16.15
CA PRO A 308 1.81 -8.29 -15.03
C PRO A 308 1.27 -9.72 -15.04
N CYS A 309 2.07 -10.65 -14.50
CA CYS A 309 1.63 -12.01 -14.18
C CYS A 309 0.86 -12.04 -12.84
N ASN A 310 1.02 -13.08 -12.02
CA ASN A 310 0.28 -13.18 -10.76
C ASN A 310 0.97 -12.31 -9.70
N VAL A 311 0.38 -11.15 -9.41
CA VAL A 311 0.90 -10.21 -8.40
C VAL A 311 0.55 -10.71 -7.00
N PHE A 312 1.49 -10.57 -6.07
CA PHE A 312 1.24 -10.78 -4.65
C PHE A 312 2.08 -9.81 -3.80
N GLY A 313 1.65 -9.56 -2.57
CA GLY A 313 2.41 -8.75 -1.62
C GLY A 313 1.55 -8.18 -0.51
N PRO A 314 2.11 -7.27 0.30
CA PRO A 314 1.35 -6.45 1.24
C PRO A 314 0.11 -5.77 0.63
N HIS A 315 -0.91 -5.54 1.45
CA HIS A 315 -2.20 -4.90 1.08
C HIS A 315 -3.05 -5.64 0.02
N ASP A 316 -2.71 -6.88 -0.32
CA ASP A 316 -3.51 -7.73 -1.21
C ASP A 316 -4.90 -8.05 -0.60
N ASN A 317 -5.76 -8.71 -1.38
CA ASN A 317 -7.02 -9.25 -0.92
C ASN A 317 -6.83 -10.67 -0.38
N TYR A 318 -6.73 -10.80 0.93
CA TYR A 318 -6.58 -12.07 1.67
C TYR A 318 -7.91 -12.80 1.91
N ASN A 319 -8.99 -12.37 1.26
CA ASN A 319 -10.29 -13.03 1.38
C ASN A 319 -10.26 -14.46 0.84
N LEU A 320 -10.80 -15.40 1.62
CA LEU A 320 -10.75 -16.83 1.29
C LEU A 320 -11.64 -17.24 0.11
N LYS A 321 -12.63 -16.42 -0.26
CA LYS A 321 -13.56 -16.68 -1.37
C LYS A 321 -13.15 -15.93 -2.64
N ASP A 322 -12.76 -14.67 -2.49
CA ASP A 322 -12.52 -13.74 -3.60
C ASP A 322 -11.04 -13.39 -3.83
N GLY A 323 -10.14 -13.84 -2.97
CA GLY A 323 -8.69 -13.60 -3.05
C GLY A 323 -7.99 -14.46 -4.11
N HIS A 324 -6.79 -14.02 -4.50
CA HIS A 324 -5.91 -14.79 -5.36
C HIS A 324 -5.22 -15.92 -4.58
N VAL A 325 -4.51 -16.80 -5.30
CA VAL A 325 -3.96 -18.05 -4.73
C VAL A 325 -3.02 -17.79 -3.54
N ILE A 326 -1.97 -16.96 -3.71
CA ILE A 326 -1.02 -16.66 -2.62
C ILE A 326 -1.68 -16.01 -1.40
N PRO A 327 -2.43 -14.89 -1.51
CA PRO A 327 -3.02 -14.26 -0.34
C PRO A 327 -4.06 -15.16 0.35
N ALA A 328 -4.83 -15.95 -0.40
CA ALA A 328 -5.72 -16.95 0.19
C ALA A 328 -4.94 -18.07 0.92
N LEU A 329 -3.82 -18.55 0.37
CA LEU A 329 -2.95 -19.53 1.03
C LEU A 329 -2.32 -18.97 2.31
N ILE A 330 -1.87 -17.72 2.31
CA ILE A 330 -1.34 -17.04 3.50
C ILE A 330 -2.43 -17.01 4.59
N HIS A 331 -3.65 -16.59 4.26
CA HIS A 331 -4.73 -16.50 5.24
C HIS A 331 -5.18 -17.89 5.75
N LYS A 332 -5.30 -18.90 4.86
CA LYS A 332 -5.59 -20.28 5.27
C LYS A 332 -4.54 -20.83 6.23
N THR A 333 -3.27 -20.57 5.94
CA THR A 333 -2.15 -21.05 6.78
C THR A 333 -2.12 -20.33 8.12
N TYR A 334 -2.43 -19.03 8.14
CA TYR A 334 -2.61 -18.27 9.37
C TYR A 334 -3.68 -18.90 10.27
N ILE A 335 -4.88 -19.18 9.73
CA ILE A 335 -5.99 -19.82 10.45
C ILE A 335 -5.57 -21.20 10.96
N ALA A 336 -5.06 -22.05 10.07
CA ALA A 336 -4.62 -23.41 10.42
C ALA A 336 -3.59 -23.42 11.56
N LYS A 337 -2.63 -22.48 11.53
CA LYS A 337 -1.61 -22.33 12.58
C LYS A 337 -2.22 -21.94 13.93
N HIS A 338 -3.18 -21.03 13.95
CA HIS A 338 -3.80 -20.53 15.19
C HIS A 338 -4.82 -21.51 15.78
N GLU A 339 -5.55 -22.23 14.92
CA GLU A 339 -6.59 -23.18 15.34
C GLU A 339 -6.05 -24.59 15.57
N GLY A 340 -4.81 -24.89 15.15
CA GLY A 340 -4.22 -26.22 15.24
C GLY A 340 -4.87 -27.22 14.29
N THR A 341 -5.39 -26.76 13.14
CA THR A 341 -6.06 -27.59 12.14
C THR A 341 -5.16 -27.87 10.93
N PRO A 342 -5.46 -28.89 10.10
CA PRO A 342 -4.73 -29.12 8.85
C PRO A 342 -4.94 -27.99 7.83
N LEU A 343 -3.89 -27.64 7.09
CA LEU A 343 -3.97 -26.71 5.97
C LEU A 343 -4.62 -27.39 4.75
N GLN A 344 -5.80 -26.92 4.36
CA GLN A 344 -6.54 -27.42 3.21
C GLN A 344 -6.15 -26.69 1.91
N VAL A 345 -5.47 -27.41 1.01
CA VAL A 345 -5.06 -26.95 -0.33
C VAL A 345 -5.98 -27.56 -1.38
N PHE A 346 -6.50 -26.74 -2.29
CA PHE A 346 -7.40 -27.21 -3.34
C PHE A 346 -6.62 -27.58 -4.60
N GLY A 347 -6.96 -28.73 -5.19
CA GLY A 347 -6.34 -29.23 -6.41
C GLY A 347 -5.09 -30.09 -6.19
N SER A 348 -4.53 -30.58 -7.30
CA SER A 348 -3.32 -31.40 -7.36
C SER A 348 -2.05 -30.64 -7.00
N GLY A 349 -2.06 -29.31 -7.07
CA GLY A 349 -0.89 -28.46 -6.86
C GLY A 349 0.08 -28.41 -8.05
N THR A 350 -0.19 -29.14 -9.14
CA THR A 350 0.68 -29.23 -10.33
C THR A 350 0.64 -28.03 -11.30
N PRO A 351 -0.39 -27.16 -11.34
CA PRO A 351 -0.37 -26.00 -12.24
C PRO A 351 0.81 -25.09 -11.96
N LEU A 352 1.40 -24.55 -13.02
CA LEU A 352 2.57 -23.69 -12.96
C LEU A 352 2.19 -22.22 -13.15
N ARG A 353 2.79 -21.33 -12.36
CA ARG A 353 2.51 -19.89 -12.37
C ARG A 353 3.80 -19.10 -12.20
N GLN A 354 3.90 -18.01 -12.95
CA GLN A 354 4.83 -16.93 -12.66
C GLN A 354 4.18 -15.98 -11.65
N PHE A 355 4.89 -15.71 -10.57
CA PHE A 355 4.50 -14.74 -9.55
C PHE A 355 5.46 -13.56 -9.55
N ILE A 356 4.92 -12.36 -9.39
CA ILE A 356 5.71 -11.13 -9.29
C ILE A 356 5.37 -10.41 -7.99
N TYR A 357 6.41 -10.03 -7.25
CA TYR A 357 6.23 -9.30 -6.01
C TYR A 357 5.75 -7.88 -6.29
N SER A 358 4.76 -7.40 -5.53
CA SER A 358 4.15 -6.08 -5.73
C SER A 358 5.16 -4.93 -5.71
N LEU A 359 6.22 -5.03 -4.89
CA LEU A 359 7.28 -4.01 -4.80
C LEU A 359 8.19 -4.02 -6.04
N ASP A 360 8.52 -5.20 -6.58
CA ASP A 360 9.26 -5.30 -7.84
C ASP A 360 8.43 -4.75 -9.01
N LEU A 361 7.14 -5.07 -9.03
CA LEU A 361 6.22 -4.55 -10.03
C LEU A 361 6.12 -3.02 -9.93
N ALA A 362 6.09 -2.45 -8.72
CA ALA A 362 6.08 -1.00 -8.52
C ALA A 362 7.35 -0.33 -9.09
N ARG A 363 8.54 -0.89 -8.83
CA ARG A 363 9.80 -0.41 -9.43
C ARG A 363 9.76 -0.44 -10.96
N LEU A 364 9.23 -1.53 -11.53
CA LEU A 364 9.06 -1.66 -12.98
C LEU A 364 8.04 -0.66 -13.53
N PHE A 365 6.92 -0.39 -12.84
CA PHE A 365 5.97 0.65 -13.24
C PHE A 365 6.61 2.03 -13.29
N VAL A 366 7.40 2.39 -12.27
CA VAL A 366 8.14 3.65 -12.23
C VAL A 366 9.09 3.76 -13.42
N TRP A 367 9.79 2.68 -13.77
CA TRP A 367 10.61 2.64 -14.99
C TRP A 367 9.77 2.80 -16.27
N VAL A 368 8.63 2.12 -16.39
CA VAL A 368 7.74 2.25 -17.57
C VAL A 368 7.28 3.69 -17.76
N VAL A 369 6.86 4.35 -16.68
CA VAL A 369 6.47 5.78 -16.70
C VAL A 369 7.60 6.63 -17.27
N ARG A 370 8.82 6.42 -16.76
CA ARG A 370 9.98 7.29 -17.03
C ARG A 370 10.72 6.98 -18.34
N SER A 371 10.65 5.77 -18.86
CA SER A 371 11.60 5.30 -19.87
C SER A 371 11.02 4.46 -21.00
N TYR A 372 9.84 3.84 -20.80
CA TYR A 372 9.23 3.02 -21.85
C TYR A 372 8.35 3.89 -22.76
N GLU A 373 8.63 3.87 -24.06
CA GLU A 373 8.04 4.79 -25.05
C GLU A 373 7.19 4.08 -26.12
N GLU A 374 7.16 2.75 -26.14
CA GLU A 374 6.36 2.01 -27.12
C GLU A 374 4.86 2.01 -26.75
N ILE A 375 4.01 2.05 -27.79
CA ILE A 375 2.55 1.90 -27.64
C ILE A 375 2.17 0.45 -27.35
N ASP A 376 2.90 -0.49 -27.96
CA ASP A 376 2.70 -1.91 -27.71
C ASP A 376 2.96 -2.23 -26.23
N PRO A 377 2.17 -3.14 -25.64
CA PRO A 377 2.33 -3.47 -24.25
C PRO A 377 3.70 -4.10 -23.95
N ILE A 378 4.00 -4.20 -22.65
CA ILE A 378 5.17 -4.94 -22.14
C ILE A 378 4.77 -5.88 -21.01
N ILE A 379 5.19 -7.14 -21.10
CA ILE A 379 5.02 -8.12 -20.03
C ILE A 379 5.99 -7.80 -18.89
N LEU A 380 5.44 -7.61 -17.68
CA LEU A 380 6.21 -7.44 -16.46
C LEU A 380 6.11 -8.73 -15.63
N SER A 381 7.05 -9.63 -15.87
CA SER A 381 7.10 -10.96 -15.25
C SER A 381 8.54 -11.39 -14.98
N VAL A 382 8.69 -12.29 -14.01
CA VAL A 382 9.89 -13.14 -13.85
C VAL A 382 10.12 -14.00 -15.10
N GLY A 383 11.28 -14.67 -15.19
CA GLY A 383 11.62 -15.53 -16.33
C GLY A 383 10.67 -16.72 -16.48
N GLU A 384 10.73 -17.39 -17.62
CA GLU A 384 10.00 -18.64 -17.86
C GLU A 384 10.57 -19.77 -16.99
N GLU A 385 11.88 -19.70 -16.73
CA GLU A 385 12.66 -20.55 -15.83
C GLU A 385 12.30 -20.39 -14.34
N ASP A 386 11.68 -19.27 -13.97
CA ASP A 386 11.28 -18.94 -12.60
C ASP A 386 9.80 -19.30 -12.32
N GLU A 387 9.14 -20.03 -13.23
CA GLU A 387 7.78 -20.51 -13.04
C GLU A 387 7.73 -21.57 -11.92
N VAL A 388 6.84 -21.40 -10.93
CA VAL A 388 6.71 -22.31 -9.79
C VAL A 388 5.37 -23.02 -9.79
N SER A 389 5.30 -24.23 -9.24
CA SER A 389 4.02 -24.91 -9.07
C SER A 389 3.20 -24.30 -7.93
N ILE A 390 1.89 -24.54 -7.92
CA ILE A 390 1.06 -24.19 -6.77
C ILE A 390 1.55 -24.89 -5.51
N MET A 391 2.07 -26.12 -5.61
CA MET A 391 2.62 -26.81 -4.46
C MET A 391 3.91 -26.18 -3.95
N ASP A 392 4.78 -25.67 -4.83
CA ASP A 392 5.97 -24.91 -4.41
C ASP A 392 5.57 -23.63 -3.68
N ALA A 393 4.53 -22.94 -4.15
CA ALA A 393 3.97 -21.79 -3.46
C ALA A 393 3.40 -22.16 -2.07
N VAL A 394 2.72 -23.30 -1.94
CA VAL A 394 2.25 -23.83 -0.64
C VAL A 394 3.44 -24.07 0.29
N HIS A 395 4.49 -24.75 -0.19
CA HIS A 395 5.68 -25.03 0.61
C HIS A 395 6.38 -23.74 1.06
N ALA A 396 6.48 -22.74 0.18
CA ALA A 396 7.06 -21.44 0.53
C ALA A 396 6.26 -20.74 1.65
N VAL A 397 4.92 -20.75 1.58
CA VAL A 397 4.05 -20.17 2.61
C VAL A 397 4.15 -20.95 3.92
N VAL A 398 4.10 -22.28 3.88
CA VAL A 398 4.25 -23.16 5.06
C VAL A 398 5.60 -22.90 5.76
N LYS A 399 6.68 -22.80 4.98
CA LYS A 399 8.02 -22.47 5.47
C LYS A 399 8.04 -21.08 6.12
N ALA A 400 7.47 -20.07 5.46
CA ALA A 400 7.43 -18.70 5.97
C ALA A 400 6.65 -18.56 7.29
N PHE A 401 5.59 -19.34 7.47
CA PHE A 401 4.84 -19.42 8.73
C PHE A 401 5.48 -20.34 9.78
N GLU A 402 6.53 -21.08 9.44
CA GLU A 402 7.06 -22.17 10.27
C GLU A 402 5.95 -23.16 10.69
N PHE A 403 4.95 -23.37 9.82
CA PHE A 403 3.80 -24.21 10.12
C PHE A 403 4.19 -25.68 10.20
N LYS A 404 3.82 -26.35 11.30
CA LYS A 404 4.16 -27.77 11.58
C LYS A 404 2.97 -28.72 11.48
N GLY A 405 1.78 -28.20 11.16
CA GLY A 405 0.59 -29.01 10.97
C GLY A 405 0.58 -29.77 9.65
N GLU A 406 -0.42 -30.64 9.48
CA GLU A 406 -0.60 -31.42 8.25
C GLU A 406 -1.06 -30.52 7.08
N VAL A 407 -0.55 -30.79 5.88
CA VAL A 407 -1.01 -30.17 4.62
C VAL A 407 -1.82 -31.21 3.85
N VAL A 408 -3.12 -30.96 3.68
CA VAL A 408 -4.06 -31.89 3.04
C VAL A 408 -4.49 -31.32 1.69
N GLN A 409 -4.33 -32.14 0.64
CA GLN A 409 -4.77 -31.79 -0.71
C GLN A 409 -6.18 -32.32 -0.98
N ASP A 410 -7.10 -31.40 -1.29
CA ASP A 410 -8.42 -31.74 -1.82
C ASP A 410 -8.38 -31.79 -3.36
N LYS A 411 -8.07 -32.97 -3.89
CA LYS A 411 -8.04 -33.26 -5.34
C LYS A 411 -9.44 -33.32 -5.99
N THR A 412 -10.51 -33.19 -5.22
CA THR A 412 -11.88 -33.10 -5.78
C THR A 412 -12.16 -31.71 -6.38
N LYS A 413 -11.35 -30.71 -6.03
CA LYS A 413 -11.41 -29.35 -6.59
C LYS A 413 -10.58 -29.24 -7.87
N ALA A 414 -11.04 -28.40 -8.80
CA ALA A 414 -10.39 -28.20 -10.10
C ALA A 414 -9.09 -27.40 -10.01
N ASP A 415 -8.09 -27.81 -10.80
CA ASP A 415 -6.74 -27.22 -10.87
C ASP A 415 -6.66 -25.88 -11.63
N GLY A 416 -7.70 -25.54 -12.39
CA GLY A 416 -7.66 -24.42 -13.34
C GLY A 416 -6.73 -24.73 -14.53
N GLN A 417 -6.32 -23.69 -15.26
CA GLN A 417 -5.44 -23.85 -16.43
C GLN A 417 -4.05 -24.34 -16.01
N TYR A 418 -3.48 -25.32 -16.72
CA TYR A 418 -2.20 -25.92 -16.33
C TYR A 418 -1.04 -24.92 -16.38
N LYS A 419 -0.89 -24.18 -17.48
CA LYS A 419 0.15 -23.14 -17.66
C LYS A 419 -0.42 -21.83 -18.17
N LYS A 420 0.29 -20.74 -17.89
CA LYS A 420 0.09 -19.38 -18.45
C LYS A 420 1.45 -18.69 -18.67
N THR A 421 2.43 -19.47 -19.10
CA THR A 421 3.84 -19.05 -19.15
C THR A 421 4.02 -17.89 -20.12
N ALA A 422 4.42 -16.72 -19.60
CA ALA A 422 4.64 -15.50 -20.35
C ALA A 422 6.12 -15.20 -20.50
N SER A 423 6.52 -14.78 -21.70
CA SER A 423 7.89 -14.42 -21.99
C SER A 423 8.17 -13.00 -21.50
N ASN A 424 9.28 -12.82 -20.77
CA ASN A 424 9.77 -11.50 -20.39
C ASN A 424 10.93 -11.03 -21.29
N ALA A 425 11.10 -11.64 -22.48
CA ALA A 425 12.19 -11.31 -23.40
C ALA A 425 12.25 -9.80 -23.74
N LYS A 426 11.09 -9.16 -23.94
CA LYS A 426 11.00 -7.71 -24.17
C LYS A 426 11.52 -6.92 -22.97
N LEU A 427 11.07 -7.24 -21.76
CA LEU A 427 11.58 -6.63 -20.52
C LEU A 427 13.08 -6.84 -20.37
N ARG A 428 13.61 -8.03 -20.62
CA ARG A 428 15.05 -8.34 -20.51
C ARG A 428 15.90 -7.59 -21.53
N LYS A 429 15.36 -7.26 -22.71
CA LYS A 429 16.03 -6.38 -23.68
C LYS A 429 16.23 -4.97 -23.13
N TYR A 430 15.23 -4.45 -22.41
CA TYR A 430 15.27 -3.11 -21.82
C TYR A 430 16.05 -3.05 -20.50
N LEU A 431 15.87 -4.06 -19.65
CA LEU A 431 16.39 -4.14 -18.29
C LEU A 431 17.08 -5.50 -18.04
N PRO A 432 18.21 -5.78 -18.71
CA PRO A 432 18.91 -7.06 -18.57
C PRO A 432 19.45 -7.29 -17.15
N SER A 433 19.76 -6.22 -16.43
CA SER A 433 20.33 -6.26 -15.08
C SER A 433 19.29 -6.23 -13.95
N PHE A 434 18.00 -6.03 -14.24
CA PHE A 434 16.97 -5.96 -13.19
C PHE A 434 16.89 -7.29 -12.43
N LYS A 435 16.99 -7.20 -11.10
CA LYS A 435 16.92 -8.36 -10.20
C LYS A 435 15.58 -8.34 -9.50
N PHE A 436 14.81 -9.40 -9.71
CA PHE A 436 13.60 -9.65 -8.95
C PHE A 436 13.97 -10.10 -7.53
N THR A 437 13.12 -9.76 -6.58
CA THR A 437 13.18 -10.27 -5.22
C THR A 437 13.01 -11.80 -5.26
N PRO A 438 13.88 -12.58 -4.61
CA PRO A 438 13.73 -14.03 -4.58
C PRO A 438 12.35 -14.45 -4.05
N PHE A 439 11.72 -15.43 -4.70
CA PHE A 439 10.33 -15.80 -4.42
C PHE A 439 10.07 -16.12 -2.94
N GLU A 440 10.94 -16.91 -2.30
CA GLU A 440 10.80 -17.24 -0.88
C GLU A 440 10.90 -16.00 0.03
N THR A 441 11.76 -15.04 -0.32
CA THR A 441 11.92 -13.77 0.42
C THR A 441 10.66 -12.92 0.31
N ALA A 442 10.15 -12.74 -0.91
CA ALA A 442 8.90 -12.01 -1.14
C ALA A 442 7.70 -12.66 -0.44
N ILE A 443 7.62 -14.00 -0.41
CA ILE A 443 6.60 -14.73 0.35
C ILE A 443 6.75 -14.45 1.86
N LYS A 444 7.97 -14.53 2.40
CA LYS A 444 8.22 -14.26 3.81
C LYS A 444 7.80 -12.85 4.21
N GLU A 445 8.20 -11.84 3.44
CA GLU A 445 7.82 -10.45 3.67
C GLU A 445 6.30 -10.24 3.59
N SER A 446 5.63 -10.91 2.65
CA SER A 446 4.17 -10.88 2.52
C SER A 446 3.45 -11.53 3.71
N VAL A 447 4.00 -12.63 4.23
CA VAL A 447 3.51 -13.31 5.43
C VAL A 447 3.71 -12.44 6.67
N ASP A 448 4.91 -11.86 6.83
CA ASP A 448 5.23 -10.99 7.97
C ASP A 448 4.33 -9.76 8.00
N TRP A 449 4.12 -9.12 6.83
CA TRP A 449 3.18 -8.02 6.71
C TRP A 449 1.76 -8.45 7.08
N PHE A 450 1.28 -9.60 6.59
CA PHE A 450 -0.08 -10.06 6.89
C PHE A 450 -0.28 -10.36 8.37
N VAL A 451 0.71 -10.99 9.02
CA VAL A 451 0.66 -11.27 10.47
C VAL A 451 0.66 -9.98 11.28
N ALA A 452 1.56 -9.03 10.94
CA ALA A 452 1.67 -7.77 11.65
C ALA A 452 0.43 -6.86 11.48
N ASN A 453 -0.29 -7.00 10.37
CA ASN A 453 -1.42 -6.14 10.01
C ASN A 453 -2.72 -6.94 9.84
N TYR A 454 -2.87 -8.08 10.52
CA TYR A 454 -3.99 -9.01 10.32
C TYR A 454 -5.36 -8.33 10.49
N ASP A 455 -5.48 -7.39 11.43
CA ASP A 455 -6.74 -6.70 11.74
C ASP A 455 -7.13 -5.65 10.71
N SER A 456 -6.16 -4.98 10.07
CA SER A 456 -6.38 -3.98 9.02
C SER A 456 -6.37 -4.59 7.61
N ALA A 457 -5.84 -5.81 7.45
CA ALA A 457 -5.79 -6.50 6.16
C ALA A 457 -7.19 -6.79 5.60
N ARG A 458 -7.31 -6.70 4.28
CA ARG A 458 -8.53 -7.03 3.54
C ARG A 458 -8.72 -8.55 3.55
N LYS A 459 -9.70 -9.05 4.29
CA LYS A 459 -9.90 -10.49 4.55
C LYS A 459 -11.34 -10.93 4.42
#